data_AF-A0A8J4VH22-F1
#
_entry.id   AF-A0A8J4VH22-F1
#
_cell.length_a   1.000
_cell.length_b   1.000
_cell.length_c   1.000
_cell.angle_alpha   90.00
_cell.angle_beta   90.00
_cell.angle_gamma   90.00
#
_symmetry.space_group_name_H-M   'P 1'
#
loop_
_entity.id
_entity.type
_entity.pdbx_description
1 polymer ?
#
loop_
_entity_poly.entity_id
_entity_poly.type
_entity_poly.pdbx_seq_one_letter_code
_entity_poly.pdbx_strand_id
1 'polypeptide(L)'
;MDKVRIEEVQSTTKKQRIATHTHIKGLGLEASGRALPLAAGFVGQAEAREASGLVVDMIWQNLGTDMNCPHGIPVDLLDRLVIIRTQTYDVADMIKILALRANVEDLVIDDESLAYLGDIGLQASLRHAVQLLSPSSIMAKMNGRDNICKADIEEVKALYMDAKSSARLLQAQQEKYIS
;
A
#
# COMPACT_ATOMS: atom_id res chain seq x y z
N MET A 1 -34.25 21.22 -6.27
CA MET A 1 -32.85 20.96 -5.87
C MET A 1 -32.88 20.57 -4.40
N ASP A 2 -32.88 19.25 -4.17
CA ASP A 2 -32.99 18.66 -2.84
C ASP A 2 -31.71 18.88 -2.02
N LYS A 3 -31.89 19.31 -0.76
CA LYS A 3 -30.81 19.51 0.21
C LYS A 3 -30.34 18.15 0.74
N VAL A 4 -29.08 17.81 0.49
CA VAL A 4 -28.41 16.63 1.06
C VAL A 4 -28.21 16.86 2.57
N ARG A 5 -28.74 15.96 3.41
CA ARG A 5 -28.44 15.86 4.84
C ARG A 5 -27.27 14.92 5.04
N ILE A 6 -26.25 15.36 5.79
CA ILE A 6 -25.07 14.56 6.12
C ILE A 6 -25.15 14.25 7.62
N GLU A 7 -25.18 12.96 7.97
CA GLU A 7 -25.05 12.47 9.35
C GLU A 7 -23.58 12.19 9.67
N GLU A 8 -23.14 12.64 10.85
CA GLU A 8 -21.77 12.42 11.32
C GLU A 8 -21.63 11.03 11.98
N VAL A 9 -20.71 10.22 11.48
CA VAL A 9 -20.37 8.91 12.04
C VAL A 9 -19.17 9.05 12.97
N GLN A 10 -19.36 8.69 14.25
CA GLN A 10 -18.33 8.70 15.28
C GLN A 10 -17.35 7.52 15.11
N SER A 11 -16.04 7.82 15.13
CA SER A 11 -14.97 6.84 14.87
C SER A 11 -14.37 6.26 16.16
N THR A 12 -14.42 4.94 16.31
CA THR A 12 -13.79 4.17 17.40
C THR A 12 -12.36 3.70 17.09
N THR A 13 -11.46 4.03 18.02
CA THR A 13 -10.23 3.37 18.54
C THR A 13 -9.06 2.94 17.61
N LYS A 14 -7.88 3.51 17.93
CA LYS A 14 -6.54 3.45 17.28
C LYS A 14 -5.84 2.07 17.27
N LYS A 15 -4.99 1.82 16.26
CA LYS A 15 -3.84 0.87 16.30
C LYS A 15 -2.57 1.54 15.75
N GLN A 16 -1.47 1.50 16.53
CA GLN A 16 -0.15 2.04 16.20
C GLN A 16 0.57 1.23 15.10
N ARG A 17 1.42 1.87 14.30
CA ARG A 17 2.31 1.23 13.32
C ARG A 17 3.78 1.46 13.71
N ILE A 18 4.58 0.40 13.64
CA ILE A 18 6.05 0.40 13.80
C ILE A 18 6.67 0.52 12.40
N ALA A 19 7.71 1.35 12.25
CA ALA A 19 8.43 1.56 11.00
C ALA A 19 9.85 0.96 11.07
N THR A 20 10.16 0.11 10.09
CA THR A 20 11.45 -0.57 9.91
C THR A 20 12.36 0.26 8.99
N HIS A 21 13.53 0.64 9.53
CA HIS A 21 14.73 1.16 8.85
C HIS A 21 14.72 2.60 8.31
N THR A 22 15.00 3.55 9.20
CA THR A 22 15.86 4.71 8.90
C THR A 22 16.54 5.12 10.21
N HIS A 23 17.85 5.38 10.20
CA HIS A 23 18.61 5.77 11.40
C HIS A 23 18.27 7.20 11.88
N ILE A 24 17.33 7.87 11.20
CA ILE A 24 16.87 9.21 11.52
C ILE A 24 15.75 9.10 12.54
N LYS A 25 16.10 9.32 13.81
CA LYS A 25 15.18 9.24 14.95
C LYS A 25 14.46 10.57 15.24
N GLY A 26 14.66 11.61 14.43
CA GLY A 26 14.04 12.93 14.58
C GLY A 26 14.70 14.02 13.73
N LEU A 27 14.19 15.26 13.82
CA LEU A 27 14.73 16.41 13.09
C LEU A 27 16.01 17.01 13.72
N GLY A 28 16.40 16.57 14.91
CA GLY A 28 17.60 17.04 15.62
C GLY A 28 17.58 18.54 15.94
N LEU A 29 16.40 19.08 16.27
CA LEU A 29 16.22 20.47 16.68
C LEU A 29 16.35 20.58 18.20
N GLU A 30 16.85 21.72 18.67
CA GLU A 30 16.78 22.11 20.08
C GLU A 30 15.36 22.61 20.42
N ALA A 31 15.00 22.69 21.71
CA ALA A 31 13.72 23.24 22.16
C ALA A 31 13.47 24.70 21.74
N SER A 32 14.53 25.40 21.30
CA SER A 32 14.47 26.74 20.70
C SER A 32 14.07 26.74 19.22
N GLY A 33 13.87 25.57 18.60
CA GLY A 33 13.56 25.39 17.18
C GLY A 33 14.77 25.39 16.26
N ARG A 34 16.00 25.56 16.79
CA ARG A 34 17.23 25.65 15.99
C ARG A 34 17.83 24.27 15.69
N ALA A 35 18.38 24.11 14.48
CA ALA A 35 18.98 22.83 14.08
C ALA A 35 20.39 22.65 14.64
N LEU A 36 20.63 21.53 15.34
CA LEU A 36 21.97 21.14 15.78
C LEU A 36 22.83 20.68 14.58
N PRO A 37 24.12 21.05 14.52
CA PRO A 37 24.97 20.78 13.36
C PRO A 37 25.17 19.28 13.06
N LEU A 38 25.14 18.43 14.10
CA LEU A 38 25.18 16.98 13.98
C LEU A 38 24.19 16.37 14.98
N ALA A 39 23.03 15.91 14.51
CA ALA A 39 22.01 15.31 15.37
C ALA A 39 21.05 14.41 14.58
N ALA A 40 20.53 13.38 15.25
CA ALA A 40 19.52 12.46 14.72
C ALA A 40 19.83 11.88 13.33
N GLY A 41 21.11 11.64 13.02
CA GLY A 41 21.56 11.10 11.74
C GLY A 41 21.69 12.12 10.60
N PHE A 42 21.43 13.42 10.86
CA PHE A 42 21.67 14.50 9.90
C PHE A 42 23.04 15.15 10.10
N VAL A 43 23.69 15.49 8.98
CA VAL A 43 24.87 16.36 8.90
C VAL A 43 24.49 17.57 8.06
N GLY A 44 24.41 18.76 8.67
CA GLY A 44 23.98 19.98 7.99
C GLY A 44 22.46 20.14 7.80
N GLN A 45 22.07 20.84 6.72
CA GLN A 45 20.67 21.14 6.35
C GLN A 45 19.88 21.92 7.41
N ALA A 46 20.52 22.92 8.03
CA ALA A 46 19.94 23.67 9.14
C ALA A 46 18.60 24.32 8.76
N GLU A 47 18.55 25.06 7.66
CA GLU A 47 17.35 25.77 7.21
C GLU A 47 16.17 24.84 6.92
N ALA A 48 16.41 23.71 6.24
CA ALA A 48 15.36 22.73 5.93
C ALA A 48 14.81 22.05 7.19
N ARG A 49 15.66 21.83 8.19
CA ARG A 49 15.28 21.22 9.47
C ARG A 49 14.51 22.20 10.33
N GLU A 50 14.91 23.47 10.37
CA GLU A 50 14.18 24.54 11.07
C GLU A 50 12.82 24.80 10.43
N ALA A 51 12.75 24.86 9.10
CA ALA A 51 11.48 24.97 8.38
C ALA A 51 10.55 23.77 8.64
N SER A 52 11.10 22.56 8.63
CA SER A 52 10.34 21.35 8.98
C SER A 52 9.88 21.36 10.43
N GLY A 53 10.69 21.91 11.35
CA GLY A 53 10.34 22.14 12.75
C GLY A 53 9.14 23.06 12.89
N LEU A 54 9.15 24.21 12.20
CA LEU A 54 8.02 25.13 12.18
C LEU A 54 6.76 24.53 11.56
N VAL A 55 6.90 23.69 10.53
CA VAL A 55 5.75 22.99 9.93
C VAL A 55 5.18 21.97 10.90
N VAL A 56 6.03 21.19 11.59
CA VAL A 56 5.59 20.26 12.63
C VAL A 56 4.96 21.04 13.78
N ASP A 57 5.57 22.11 14.27
CA ASP A 57 5.00 22.94 15.32
C ASP A 57 3.70 23.60 14.88
N MET A 58 3.57 24.06 13.64
CA MET A 58 2.29 24.57 13.12
C MET A 58 1.24 23.46 13.07
N ILE A 59 1.60 22.25 12.65
CA ILE A 59 0.70 21.10 12.68
C ILE A 59 0.29 20.79 14.12
N TRP A 60 1.22 20.77 15.07
CA TRP A 60 0.94 20.43 16.47
C TRP A 60 0.27 21.56 17.27
N GLN A 61 0.56 22.83 16.96
CA GLN A 61 -0.04 24.00 17.62
C GLN A 61 -1.43 24.30 17.09
N ASN A 62 -1.69 24.12 15.78
CA ASN A 62 -3.06 24.22 15.25
C ASN A 62 -3.91 22.98 15.54
N LEU A 63 -3.29 21.82 15.81
CA LEU A 63 -3.98 20.63 16.34
C LEU A 63 -3.88 20.61 17.87
N GLY A 64 -4.54 21.55 18.53
CA GLY A 64 -5.01 21.28 19.89
C GLY A 64 -5.89 20.02 19.84
N THR A 65 -5.42 18.91 20.43
CA THR A 65 -6.11 17.61 20.62
C THR A 65 -6.19 16.64 19.42
N ASP A 66 -6.39 15.36 19.77
CA ASP A 66 -6.58 14.16 18.94
C ASP A 66 -7.63 14.29 17.81
N MET A 67 -7.39 15.15 16.81
CA MET A 67 -8.30 15.29 15.67
C MET A 67 -8.06 14.20 14.61
N ASN A 68 -9.12 13.46 14.29
CA ASN A 68 -9.15 12.53 13.16
C ASN A 68 -9.25 13.33 11.85
N CYS A 69 -8.12 13.53 11.17
CA CYS A 69 -8.07 14.18 9.86
C CYS A 69 -8.47 13.20 8.74
N PRO A 70 -9.39 13.58 7.83
CA PRO A 70 -9.66 12.78 6.63
C PRO A 70 -8.38 12.54 5.84
N HIS A 71 -8.09 11.29 5.51
CA HIS A 71 -6.86 10.86 4.82
C HIS A 71 -5.54 11.22 5.53
N GLY A 72 -5.57 11.68 6.79
CA GLY A 72 -4.39 12.19 7.50
C GLY A 72 -3.90 13.55 7.03
N ILE A 73 -4.74 14.30 6.30
CA ILE A 73 -4.42 15.63 5.75
C ILE A 73 -5.13 16.71 6.57
N PRO A 74 -4.46 17.78 7.00
CA PRO A 74 -5.11 18.87 7.70
C PRO A 74 -6.18 19.54 6.83
N VAL A 75 -7.28 19.98 7.46
CA VAL A 75 -8.46 20.52 6.76
C VAL A 75 -8.16 21.74 5.88
N ASP A 76 -7.22 22.62 6.28
CA ASP A 76 -6.78 23.76 5.46
C ASP A 76 -6.07 23.33 4.17
N LEU A 77 -5.41 22.16 4.18
CA LEU A 77 -4.83 21.59 2.97
C LEU A 77 -5.89 20.87 2.15
N LEU A 78 -6.86 20.21 2.79
CA LEU A 78 -7.95 19.51 2.12
C LEU A 78 -8.81 20.48 1.29
N ASP A 79 -9.09 21.68 1.81
CA ASP A 79 -9.87 22.72 1.11
C ASP A 79 -9.15 23.27 -0.14
N ARG A 80 -7.84 23.05 -0.26
CA ARG A 80 -7.03 23.49 -1.41
C ARG A 80 -6.81 22.39 -2.44
N LEU A 81 -7.28 21.17 -2.19
CA LEU A 81 -7.07 20.01 -3.05
C LEU A 81 -8.32 19.66 -3.84
N VAL A 82 -8.14 19.34 -5.13
CA VAL A 82 -9.17 18.71 -5.95
C VAL A 82 -9.08 17.20 -5.76
N ILE A 83 -10.05 16.62 -5.05
CA ILE A 83 -10.08 15.18 -4.79
C ILE A 83 -10.72 14.46 -5.98
N ILE A 84 -9.93 13.69 -6.71
CA ILE A 84 -10.41 12.79 -7.77
C ILE A 84 -10.53 11.39 -7.18
N ARG A 85 -11.77 10.87 -7.12
CA ARG A 85 -12.04 9.53 -6.62
C ARG A 85 -11.81 8.50 -7.74
N THR A 86 -11.04 7.46 -7.46
CA THR A 86 -10.92 6.30 -8.34
C THR A 86 -12.07 5.33 -8.09
N GLN A 87 -12.51 4.65 -9.15
CA GLN A 87 -13.47 3.56 -9.06
C GLN A 87 -12.72 2.23 -8.97
N THR A 88 -13.37 1.21 -8.40
CA THR A 88 -12.85 -0.16 -8.39
C THR A 88 -12.92 -0.76 -9.78
N TYR A 89 -11.90 -1.54 -10.15
CA TYR A 89 -11.90 -2.27 -11.42
C TYR A 89 -12.91 -3.42 -11.41
N ASP A 90 -13.58 -3.61 -12.54
CA ASP A 90 -14.38 -4.81 -12.80
C ASP A 90 -13.49 -5.96 -13.29
N VAL A 91 -14.02 -7.20 -13.25
CA VAL A 91 -13.28 -8.41 -13.67
C VAL A 91 -12.82 -8.30 -15.13
N ALA A 92 -13.68 -7.77 -16.01
CA ALA A 92 -13.32 -7.56 -17.41
C ALA A 92 -12.14 -6.59 -17.59
N ASP A 93 -12.04 -5.56 -16.77
CA ASP A 93 -10.93 -4.61 -16.83
C ASP A 93 -9.65 -5.20 -16.21
N MET A 94 -9.78 -6.03 -15.17
CA MET A 94 -8.65 -6.77 -14.61
C MET A 94 -8.02 -7.72 -15.63
N ILE A 95 -8.84 -8.44 -16.41
CA ILE A 95 -8.34 -9.32 -17.49
C ILE A 95 -7.58 -8.51 -18.54
N LYS A 96 -8.10 -7.35 -18.97
CA LYS A 96 -7.39 -6.47 -19.91
C LYS A 96 -6.05 -5.99 -19.36
N ILE A 97 -6.00 -5.58 -18.09
CA ILE A 97 -4.76 -5.14 -17.45
C ILE A 97 -3.75 -6.29 -17.41
N LEU A 98 -4.18 -7.50 -17.06
CA LEU A 98 -3.32 -8.68 -17.04
C LEU A 98 -2.81 -9.03 -18.44
N ALA A 99 -3.65 -8.95 -19.47
CA ALA A 99 -3.23 -9.16 -20.86
C ALA A 99 -2.19 -8.12 -21.31
N LEU A 100 -2.38 -6.84 -20.97
CA LEU A 100 -1.39 -5.80 -21.24
C LEU A 100 -0.07 -6.07 -20.51
N ARG A 101 -0.12 -6.54 -19.26
CA ARG A 101 1.10 -6.90 -18.50
C ARG A 101 1.81 -8.12 -19.08
N ALA A 102 1.07 -9.14 -19.50
CA ALA A 102 1.62 -10.31 -20.17
C ALA A 102 2.35 -9.91 -21.47
N ASN A 103 1.76 -9.02 -22.26
CA ASN A 103 2.38 -8.49 -23.48
C ASN A 103 3.66 -7.67 -23.20
N VAL A 104 3.70 -6.88 -22.12
CA VAL A 104 4.91 -6.11 -21.74
C VAL A 104 6.04 -7.02 -21.26
N GLU A 105 5.70 -8.17 -20.69
CA GLU A 105 6.65 -9.18 -20.19
C GLU A 105 6.96 -10.27 -21.24
N ASP A 106 6.46 -10.12 -22.48
CA ASP A 106 6.59 -11.08 -23.58
C ASP A 106 6.17 -12.52 -23.19
N LEU A 107 5.08 -12.64 -22.43
CA LEU A 107 4.53 -13.91 -21.94
C LEU A 107 3.37 -14.40 -22.82
N VAL A 108 3.40 -15.68 -23.19
CA VAL A 108 2.29 -16.35 -23.87
C VAL A 108 1.43 -17.05 -22.82
N ILE A 109 0.14 -16.71 -22.77
CA ILE A 109 -0.81 -17.20 -21.76
C ILE A 109 -2.10 -17.61 -22.47
N ASP A 110 -2.68 -18.73 -22.04
CA ASP A 110 -3.99 -19.18 -22.52
C ASP A 110 -5.13 -18.29 -22.01
N ASP A 111 -6.19 -18.14 -22.82
CA ASP A 111 -7.38 -17.36 -22.44
C ASP A 111 -8.07 -17.90 -21.17
N GLU A 112 -8.08 -19.21 -20.97
CA GLU A 112 -8.60 -19.85 -19.75
C GLU A 112 -7.77 -19.46 -18.51
N SER A 113 -6.46 -19.37 -18.67
CA SER A 113 -5.52 -18.98 -17.61
C SER A 113 -5.65 -17.50 -17.25
N LEU A 114 -5.90 -16.63 -18.24
CA LEU A 114 -6.20 -15.21 -18.00
C LEU A 114 -7.51 -15.02 -17.24
N ALA A 115 -8.55 -15.78 -17.58
CA ALA A 115 -9.83 -15.75 -16.85
C ALA A 115 -9.63 -16.16 -15.38
N TYR A 116 -8.88 -17.24 -15.14
CA TYR A 116 -8.58 -17.71 -13.78
C TYR A 116 -7.76 -16.69 -12.96
N LEU A 117 -6.80 -16.00 -13.57
CA LEU A 117 -6.06 -14.91 -12.92
C LEU A 117 -6.96 -13.71 -12.59
N GLY A 118 -7.96 -13.43 -13.44
CA GLY A 118 -9.00 -12.43 -13.16
C GLY A 118 -9.79 -12.75 -11.89
N ASP A 119 -10.22 -14.01 -11.72
CA ASP A 119 -10.92 -14.47 -10.52
C ASP A 119 -10.05 -14.39 -9.26
N ILE A 120 -8.76 -14.75 -9.37
CA ILE A 120 -7.79 -14.59 -8.28
C ILE A 120 -7.63 -13.10 -7.93
N GLY A 121 -7.59 -12.22 -8.92
CA GLY A 121 -7.53 -10.77 -8.75
C GLY A 121 -8.72 -10.22 -7.97
N LEU A 122 -9.92 -10.75 -8.22
CA LEU A 122 -11.14 -10.39 -7.50
C LEU A 122 -11.12 -10.88 -6.04
N GLN A 123 -10.71 -12.13 -5.81
CA GLN A 123 -10.66 -12.72 -4.47
C GLN A 123 -9.58 -12.08 -3.58
N ALA A 124 -8.37 -11.89 -4.13
CA ALA A 124 -7.21 -11.38 -3.41
C ALA A 124 -7.00 -9.89 -3.66
N SER A 125 -6.28 -9.58 -4.74
CA SER A 125 -6.03 -8.23 -5.28
C SER A 125 -5.41 -8.32 -6.67
N LEU A 126 -5.61 -7.30 -7.51
CA LEU A 126 -4.97 -7.19 -8.83
C LEU A 126 -3.43 -7.24 -8.75
N ARG A 127 -2.84 -6.67 -7.69
CA ARG A 127 -1.39 -6.73 -7.45
C ARG A 127 -0.89 -8.16 -7.32
N HIS A 128 -1.61 -8.99 -6.54
CA HIS A 128 -1.24 -10.38 -6.35
C HIS A 128 -1.34 -11.16 -7.66
N ALA A 129 -2.41 -10.96 -8.45
CA ALA A 129 -2.55 -11.58 -9.76
C ALA A 129 -1.39 -11.24 -10.71
N VAL A 130 -0.96 -9.97 -10.77
CA VAL A 130 0.20 -9.56 -11.59
C VAL A 130 1.49 -10.21 -11.08
N GLN A 131 1.68 -10.32 -9.76
CA GLN A 131 2.86 -10.96 -9.18
C GLN A 131 2.95 -12.46 -9.47
N LEU A 132 1.83 -13.13 -9.78
CA LEU A 132 1.82 -14.56 -10.12
C LEU A 132 2.25 -14.83 -11.57
N LEU A 133 2.23 -13.82 -12.46
CA LEU A 133 2.59 -13.99 -13.88
C LEU A 133 4.04 -14.42 -14.07
N SER A 134 4.98 -13.70 -13.48
CA SER A 134 6.42 -13.98 -13.60
C SER A 134 6.82 -15.36 -13.06
N PRO A 135 6.41 -15.80 -11.85
CA PRO A 135 6.70 -17.15 -11.38
C PRO A 135 5.98 -18.24 -12.18
N SER A 136 4.77 -17.98 -12.70
CA SER A 136 4.08 -18.93 -13.60
C SER A 136 4.86 -19.14 -14.91
N SER A 137 5.48 -18.09 -15.45
CA SER A 137 6.40 -18.23 -16.60
C SER A 137 7.62 -19.10 -16.29
N ILE A 138 8.18 -18.96 -15.09
CA ILE A 138 9.34 -19.76 -14.67
C ILE A 138 8.94 -21.24 -14.51
N MET A 139 7.76 -21.52 -13.95
CA MET A 139 7.25 -22.89 -13.83
C MET A 139 6.98 -23.52 -15.21
N ALA A 140 6.35 -22.78 -16.12
CA ALA A 140 6.14 -23.24 -17.49
C ALA A 140 7.49 -23.58 -18.17
N LYS A 141 8.49 -22.69 -18.05
CA LYS A 141 9.85 -22.91 -18.58
C LYS A 141 10.54 -24.11 -17.95
N MET A 142 10.34 -24.36 -16.65
CA MET A 142 10.88 -25.53 -15.95
C MET A 142 10.28 -26.83 -16.49
N ASN A 143 9.01 -26.80 -16.88
CA ASN A 143 8.31 -27.89 -17.54
C ASN A 143 8.63 -28.00 -19.05
N GLY A 144 9.53 -27.16 -19.57
CA GLY A 144 9.93 -27.13 -20.98
C GLY A 144 8.88 -26.54 -21.92
N ARG A 145 7.93 -25.77 -21.40
CA ARG A 145 6.86 -25.10 -22.18
C ARG A 145 7.03 -23.59 -22.09
N ASP A 146 6.78 -22.89 -23.19
CA ASP A 146 6.79 -21.42 -23.21
C ASP A 146 5.40 -20.81 -22.94
N ASN A 147 4.35 -21.64 -22.98
CA ASN A 147 2.97 -21.23 -22.74
C ASN A 147 2.55 -21.52 -21.31
N ILE A 148 1.90 -20.55 -20.65
CA ILE A 148 1.42 -20.67 -19.28
C ILE A 148 0.03 -21.32 -19.27
N CYS A 149 -0.09 -22.46 -18.60
CA CYS A 149 -1.36 -23.17 -18.41
C CYS A 149 -1.97 -22.88 -17.02
N LYS A 150 -3.26 -23.20 -16.86
CA LYS A 150 -3.97 -23.05 -15.57
C LYS A 150 -3.33 -23.87 -14.44
N ALA A 151 -2.82 -25.05 -14.74
CA ALA A 151 -2.15 -25.93 -13.78
C ALA A 151 -0.91 -25.25 -13.16
N ASP A 152 -0.11 -24.54 -13.96
CA ASP A 152 1.09 -23.84 -13.48
C ASP A 152 0.68 -22.72 -12.49
N ILE A 153 -0.41 -22.00 -12.78
CA ILE A 153 -0.93 -20.94 -11.91
C ILE A 153 -1.47 -21.51 -10.60
N GLU A 154 -2.12 -22.67 -10.62
CA GLU A 154 -2.60 -23.33 -9.40
C GLU A 154 -1.45 -23.78 -8.50
N GLU A 155 -0.37 -24.30 -9.08
CA GLU A 155 0.83 -24.68 -8.35
C GLU A 155 1.52 -23.45 -7.73
N VAL A 156 1.70 -22.39 -8.51
CA VAL A 156 2.26 -21.13 -8.02
C VAL A 156 1.39 -20.51 -6.93
N LYS A 157 0.06 -20.60 -7.04
CA LYS A 157 -0.87 -20.12 -6.00
C LYS A 157 -0.71 -20.89 -4.68
N ALA A 158 -0.38 -22.20 -4.74
CA ALA A 158 -0.11 -22.98 -3.54
C ALA A 158 1.20 -22.55 -2.85
N LEU A 159 2.19 -22.11 -3.64
CA LEU A 159 3.49 -21.64 -3.14
C LEU A 159 3.45 -20.20 -2.61
N TYR A 160 2.70 -19.32 -3.27
CA TYR A 160 2.66 -17.88 -2.96
C TYR A 160 1.30 -17.48 -2.38
N MET A 161 1.29 -17.18 -1.08
CA MET A 161 0.10 -16.74 -0.38
C MET A 161 -0.16 -15.24 -0.58
N ASP A 162 -1.43 -14.85 -0.64
CA ASP A 162 -1.82 -13.44 -0.62
C ASP A 162 -1.73 -12.85 0.80
N ALA A 163 -1.73 -11.51 0.88
CA ALA A 163 -1.59 -10.81 2.15
C ALA A 163 -2.74 -11.09 3.13
N LYS A 164 -3.98 -11.29 2.65
CA LYS A 164 -5.14 -11.53 3.53
C LYS A 164 -5.08 -12.94 4.11
N SER A 165 -4.78 -13.95 3.29
CA SER A 165 -4.63 -15.32 3.78
C SER A 165 -3.42 -15.45 4.71
N SER A 166 -2.31 -14.77 4.40
CA SER A 166 -1.14 -14.71 5.28
C SER A 166 -1.48 -14.09 6.64
N ALA A 167 -2.25 -12.99 6.66
CA ALA A 167 -2.68 -12.37 7.91
C ALA A 167 -3.59 -13.30 8.74
N ARG A 168 -4.48 -14.07 8.10
CA ARG A 168 -5.32 -15.07 8.79
C ARG A 168 -4.49 -16.20 9.37
N LEU A 169 -3.48 -16.68 8.64
CA LEU A 169 -2.58 -17.74 9.11
C LEU A 169 -1.79 -17.27 10.35
N LEU A 170 -1.28 -16.04 10.32
CA LEU A 170 -0.58 -15.44 11.45
C LEU A 170 -1.47 -15.28 12.69
N GLN A 171 -2.75 -14.89 12.49
CA GLN A 171 -3.71 -14.84 13.59
C GLN A 171 -3.99 -16.23 14.18
N ALA A 172 -4.10 -17.26 13.34
CA ALA A 172 -4.34 -18.63 13.80
C ALA A 172 -3.12 -19.24 14.54
N GLN A 173 -1.92 -18.77 14.24
CA GLN A 173 -0.67 -19.28 14.83
C GLN A 173 0.00 -18.26 15.76
N GLN A 174 -0.78 -17.36 16.35
CA GLN A 174 -0.26 -16.22 17.14
C GLN A 174 0.70 -16.64 18.28
N GLU A 175 0.53 -17.85 18.84
CA GLU A 175 1.41 -18.40 19.88
C GLU A 175 2.84 -18.71 19.40
N LYS A 176 3.05 -18.90 18.09
CA LYS A 176 4.37 -19.21 17.51
C LYS A 176 5.18 -17.98 17.13
N TYR A 177 4.55 -16.80 17.08
CA TYR A 177 5.17 -15.56 16.62
C TYR A 177 5.42 -14.62 17.80
N ILE A 178 6.61 -14.03 17.83
CA ILE A 178 6.97 -13.03 18.83
C ILE A 178 6.28 -11.71 18.45
N SER A 179 5.67 -11.07 19.45
CA SER A 179 5.00 -9.77 19.30
C SER A 179 5.98 -8.60 19.27
#